data_AF-A0AAV4XJH2-F1
#
_entry.id   AF-A0AAV4XJH2-F1
#
_cell.length_a   1.000
_cell.length_b   1.000
_cell.length_c   1.000
_cell.angle_alpha   90.00
_cell.angle_beta   90.00
_cell.angle_gamma   90.00
#
_symmetry.space_group_name_H-M   'P 1'
#
loop_
_entity.id
_entity.type
_entity.pdbx_description
1 polymer ?
#
loop_
_entity_poly.entity_id
_entity_poly.type
_entity_poly.pdbx_seq_one_letter_code
_entity_poly.pdbx_strand_id
1 'polypeptide(L)'
;MMCEVLPQMIGVAMAGKAVTKVVRRCHTAKEDRNLNLSECQLMSFPDAVYHLMRNTVLISCDLSSNDFRKIPPQLPVKFFNICELNLSNNRLSTIPEEIKDLKELKRLDLSHNDFMELPKVAFKIPHLTFLSLKHNFIVDVDISKVQAAPSLKELNMEDNPLTKTSYIQLRAIPSDKLLVHVTEPKPSDDDDDDFIVNPPNSSV
;
A
#
# COMPACT_ATOMS: atom_id res chain seq x y z
N MET A 1 15.05 51.54 9.59
CA MET A 1 15.33 50.09 9.77
C MET A 1 13.98 49.41 9.78
N MET A 2 13.60 48.86 8.63
CA MET A 2 13.56 47.41 8.38
C MET A 2 12.52 46.69 9.22
N CYS A 3 11.44 46.25 8.58
CA CYS A 3 11.04 44.84 8.52
C CYS A 3 9.80 44.72 7.62
N GLU A 4 10.04 44.59 6.32
CA GLU A 4 9.09 43.90 5.44
C GLU A 4 9.12 42.42 5.82
N VAL A 5 8.00 41.90 6.31
CA VAL A 5 7.78 40.46 6.38
C VAL A 5 6.57 40.19 5.51
N LEU A 6 6.83 39.74 4.29
CA LEU A 6 5.84 39.25 3.33
C LEU A 6 5.77 37.72 3.50
N PRO A 7 4.73 37.15 4.11
CA PRO A 7 4.53 35.70 4.11
C PRO A 7 3.59 35.31 2.95
N GLN A 8 3.98 34.27 2.22
CA GLN A 8 3.08 33.35 1.51
C GLN A 8 2.39 33.82 0.21
N MET A 9 3.17 34.15 -0.83
CA MET A 9 2.66 34.18 -2.22
C MET A 9 3.11 32.97 -3.08
N ILE A 10 3.96 32.09 -2.54
CA ILE A 10 4.47 30.90 -3.26
C ILE A 10 3.47 29.73 -3.18
N GLY A 11 2.64 29.65 -2.13
CA GLY A 11 1.69 28.56 -1.91
C GLY A 11 0.47 28.57 -2.87
N VAL A 12 0.02 29.75 -3.30
CA VAL A 12 -1.20 29.89 -4.12
C VAL A 12 -0.96 29.47 -5.58
N ALA A 13 0.22 29.78 -6.14
CA ALA A 13 0.57 29.40 -7.50
C ALA A 13 0.83 27.88 -7.66
N MET A 14 1.39 27.23 -6.63
CA MET A 14 1.60 25.77 -6.63
C MET A 14 0.28 25.00 -6.45
N ALA A 15 -0.62 25.47 -5.58
CA ALA A 15 -1.96 24.91 -5.45
C ALA A 15 -2.75 24.97 -6.76
N GLY A 16 -2.64 26.08 -7.51
CA GLY A 16 -3.28 26.23 -8.82
C GLY A 16 -2.83 25.17 -9.84
N LYS A 17 -1.52 24.91 -9.93
CA LYS A 17 -0.97 23.88 -10.85
C LYS A 17 -1.42 22.48 -10.47
N ALA A 18 -1.46 22.15 -9.18
CA ALA A 18 -1.95 20.86 -8.70
C ALA A 18 -3.45 20.67 -9.03
N VAL A 19 -4.27 21.68 -8.81
CA VAL A 19 -5.70 21.65 -9.14
C VAL A 19 -5.93 21.52 -10.65
N THR A 20 -5.23 22.30 -11.48
CA THR A 20 -5.32 22.17 -12.94
C THR A 20 -4.88 20.79 -13.42
N LYS A 21 -3.83 20.21 -12.82
CA LYS A 21 -3.37 18.85 -13.11
C LYS A 21 -4.46 17.82 -12.80
N VAL A 22 -5.06 17.88 -11.61
CA VAL A 22 -6.15 16.99 -11.19
C VAL A 22 -7.34 17.10 -12.15
N VAL A 23 -7.83 18.32 -12.40
CA VAL A 23 -8.98 18.54 -13.28
C VAL A 23 -8.71 18.01 -14.69
N ARG A 24 -7.53 18.26 -15.26
CA ARG A 24 -7.15 17.75 -16.58
C ARG A 24 -7.15 16.22 -16.60
N ARG A 25 -6.57 15.57 -15.60
CA ARG A 25 -6.54 14.10 -15.53
C ARG A 25 -7.92 13.49 -15.29
N CYS A 26 -8.81 14.17 -14.57
CA CYS A 26 -10.22 13.77 -14.51
C CYS A 26 -10.91 13.84 -15.89
N HIS A 27 -10.59 14.81 -16.74
CA HIS A 27 -11.13 14.87 -18.10
C HIS A 27 -10.62 13.70 -18.95
N THR A 28 -9.31 13.42 -18.91
CA THR A 28 -8.74 12.25 -19.59
C THR A 28 -9.40 10.94 -19.11
N ALA A 29 -9.61 10.80 -17.81
CA ALA A 29 -10.25 9.65 -17.20
C ALA A 29 -11.71 9.41 -17.67
N LYS A 30 -12.39 10.44 -18.22
CA LYS A 30 -13.73 10.27 -18.82
C LYS A 30 -13.69 9.52 -20.14
N GLU A 31 -12.56 9.56 -20.84
CA GLU A 31 -12.37 8.93 -22.14
C GLU A 31 -11.77 7.52 -21.99
N ASP A 32 -10.72 7.39 -21.18
CA ASP A 32 -9.97 6.13 -21.04
C ASP A 32 -10.37 5.29 -19.81
N ARG A 33 -11.24 5.82 -18.94
CA ARG A 33 -11.75 5.18 -17.71
C ARG A 33 -10.66 4.89 -16.67
N ASN A 34 -9.50 5.53 -16.79
CA ASN A 34 -8.35 5.35 -15.90
C ASN A 34 -8.05 6.67 -15.17
N LEU A 35 -8.44 6.74 -13.89
CA LEU A 35 -8.20 7.94 -13.10
C LEU A 35 -6.79 7.94 -12.54
N ASN A 36 -5.87 8.62 -13.23
CA ASN A 36 -4.54 8.86 -12.71
C ASN A 36 -4.51 10.18 -11.91
N LEU A 37 -4.24 10.13 -10.62
CA LEU A 37 -3.96 11.28 -9.75
C LEU A 37 -2.64 11.12 -9.00
N SER A 38 -1.69 10.37 -9.57
CA SER A 38 -0.37 10.17 -8.95
C SER A 38 0.48 11.44 -8.96
N GLU A 39 1.33 11.61 -7.95
CA GLU A 39 2.24 12.76 -7.83
C GLU A 39 1.49 14.12 -7.85
N CYS A 40 0.30 14.18 -7.26
CA CYS A 40 -0.51 15.39 -7.19
C CYS A 40 -0.35 16.13 -5.86
N GLN A 41 0.55 15.67 -4.98
CA GLN A 41 0.78 16.24 -3.64
C GLN A 41 -0.50 16.25 -2.79
N LEU A 42 -1.37 15.25 -2.99
CA LEU A 42 -2.65 15.14 -2.32
C LEU A 42 -2.46 14.59 -0.91
N MET A 43 -3.01 15.28 0.09
CA MET A 43 -3.10 14.77 1.46
C MET A 43 -4.42 14.02 1.73
N SER A 44 -5.42 14.25 0.87
CA SER A 44 -6.75 13.63 0.91
C SER A 44 -7.35 13.56 -0.48
N PHE A 45 -8.38 12.73 -0.64
CA PHE A 45 -9.07 12.62 -1.92
C PHE A 45 -9.99 13.84 -2.08
N PRO A 46 -9.85 14.67 -3.12
CA PRO A 46 -10.63 15.90 -3.21
C PRO A 46 -12.10 15.65 -3.56
N ASP A 47 -13.02 16.29 -2.85
CA ASP A 47 -14.47 16.13 -3.09
C ASP A 47 -14.89 16.49 -4.53
N ALA A 48 -14.20 17.48 -5.11
CA ALA A 48 -14.41 17.87 -6.50
C ALA A 48 -14.23 16.69 -7.48
N VAL A 49 -13.34 15.74 -7.19
CA VAL A 49 -13.13 14.56 -8.02
C VAL A 49 -14.37 13.66 -8.02
N TYR A 50 -15.04 13.49 -6.88
CA TYR A 50 -16.31 12.75 -6.84
C TYR A 50 -17.38 13.40 -7.74
N HIS A 51 -17.44 14.74 -7.76
CA HIS A 51 -18.37 15.46 -8.62
C HIS A 51 -18.01 15.35 -10.11
N LEU A 52 -16.71 15.47 -10.44
CA LEU A 52 -16.23 15.41 -11.82
C LEU A 52 -16.39 14.01 -12.43
N MET A 53 -16.26 12.96 -11.62
CA MET A 53 -16.27 11.57 -12.04
C MET A 53 -17.60 10.85 -11.80
N ARG A 54 -18.65 11.55 -11.33
CA ARG A 54 -19.93 10.94 -10.95
C ARG A 54 -20.63 10.14 -12.04
N ASN A 55 -20.36 10.45 -13.31
CA ASN A 55 -20.96 9.81 -14.49
C ASN A 55 -19.96 8.90 -15.24
N THR A 56 -18.83 8.58 -14.62
CA THR A 56 -17.75 7.82 -15.24
C THR A 56 -17.51 6.54 -14.47
N VAL A 57 -17.66 5.41 -15.15
CA VAL A 57 -17.37 4.10 -14.58
C VAL A 57 -15.88 3.83 -14.75
N LEU A 58 -15.09 4.06 -13.70
CA LEU A 58 -13.66 3.82 -13.69
C LEU A 58 -13.32 2.33 -13.72
N ILE A 59 -12.24 2.00 -14.43
CA ILE A 59 -11.64 0.66 -14.47
C ILE A 59 -10.38 0.64 -13.61
N SER A 60 -9.60 1.72 -13.61
CA SER A 60 -8.41 1.84 -12.76
C SER A 60 -8.35 3.19 -12.07
N CYS A 61 -7.71 3.21 -10.90
CA CYS A 61 -7.44 4.43 -10.14
C CYS A 61 -6.01 4.38 -9.60
N ASP A 62 -5.21 5.38 -9.95
CA ASP A 62 -3.83 5.53 -9.48
C ASP A 62 -3.73 6.77 -8.60
N LEU A 63 -3.51 6.57 -7.30
CA LEU A 63 -3.28 7.60 -6.29
C LEU A 63 -1.86 7.55 -5.73
N SER A 64 -0.95 6.88 -6.43
CA SER A 64 0.41 6.69 -5.94
C SER A 64 1.21 7.99 -5.79
N SER A 65 2.26 7.97 -4.98
CA SER A 65 3.19 9.10 -4.83
C SER A 65 2.48 10.38 -4.37
N ASN A 66 1.73 10.28 -3.28
CA ASN A 66 1.01 11.40 -2.65
C ASN A 66 1.29 11.35 -1.13
N ASP A 67 0.57 12.14 -0.33
CA ASP A 67 0.72 12.19 1.13
C ASP A 67 -0.53 11.65 1.85
N PHE A 68 -1.23 10.67 1.25
CA PHE A 68 -2.42 10.08 1.87
C PHE A 68 -2.05 9.34 3.16
N ARG A 69 -2.66 9.75 4.27
CA ARG A 69 -2.60 9.02 5.55
C ARG A 69 -3.77 8.08 5.77
N LYS A 70 -4.88 8.35 5.08
CA LYS A 70 -6.11 7.55 5.12
C LYS A 70 -6.80 7.62 3.76
N ILE A 71 -7.44 6.53 3.37
CA ILE A 71 -8.36 6.52 2.23
C ILE A 71 -9.78 6.73 2.75
N PRO A 72 -10.55 7.69 2.21
CA PRO A 72 -11.93 7.91 2.63
C PRO A 72 -12.81 6.71 2.26
N PRO A 73 -13.74 6.29 3.15
CA PRO A 73 -14.63 5.16 2.90
C PRO A 73 -15.57 5.39 1.70
N GLN A 74 -15.78 6.64 1.29
CA GLN A 74 -16.56 6.98 0.11
C GLN A 74 -15.86 6.59 -1.20
N LEU A 75 -14.53 6.45 -1.23
CA LEU A 75 -13.80 6.11 -2.45
C LEU A 75 -14.21 4.73 -2.99
N PRO A 76 -14.16 3.64 -2.20
CA PRO A 76 -14.65 2.33 -2.64
C PRO A 76 -16.12 2.34 -3.05
N VAL A 77 -16.96 3.09 -2.32
CA VAL A 77 -18.40 3.18 -2.58
C VAL A 77 -18.70 3.88 -3.90
N LYS A 78 -17.95 4.93 -4.25
CA LYS A 78 -18.17 5.71 -5.48
C LYS A 78 -17.58 5.05 -6.71
N PHE A 79 -16.44 4.38 -6.57
CA PHE A 79 -15.70 3.78 -7.68
C PHE A 79 -15.71 2.25 -7.57
N PHE A 80 -16.89 1.67 -7.35
CA PHE A 80 -17.06 0.25 -7.03
C PHE A 80 -16.69 -0.73 -8.17
N ASN A 81 -16.56 -0.23 -9.41
CA ASN A 81 -16.20 -1.02 -10.59
C ASN A 81 -14.69 -1.10 -10.87
N ILE A 82 -13.83 -0.47 -10.05
CA ILE A 82 -12.39 -0.50 -10.33
C ILE A 82 -11.82 -1.91 -10.21
N CYS A 83 -11.03 -2.29 -11.20
CA CYS A 83 -10.28 -3.53 -11.28
C CYS A 83 -8.87 -3.37 -10.70
N GLU A 84 -8.32 -2.15 -10.75
CA GLU A 84 -6.96 -1.85 -10.32
C GLU A 84 -6.94 -0.59 -9.46
N LEU A 85 -6.29 -0.69 -8.31
CA LEU A 85 -6.10 0.43 -7.38
C LEU A 85 -4.65 0.49 -6.94
N ASN A 86 -3.97 1.59 -7.28
CA ASN A 86 -2.61 1.87 -6.85
C ASN A 86 -2.62 2.96 -5.77
N LEU A 87 -2.18 2.61 -4.56
CA LEU A 87 -2.01 3.50 -3.42
C LEU A 87 -0.54 3.51 -2.94
N SER A 88 0.39 3.04 -3.76
CA SER A 88 1.80 2.96 -3.39
C SER A 88 2.42 4.33 -3.13
N ASN A 89 3.52 4.39 -2.39
CA ASN A 89 4.25 5.63 -2.11
C ASN A 89 3.34 6.68 -1.46
N ASN A 90 2.74 6.30 -0.34
CA ASN A 90 1.90 7.15 0.50
C ASN A 90 2.32 6.97 1.96
N ARG A 91 1.48 7.40 2.91
CA ARG A 91 1.71 7.29 4.36
C ARG A 91 0.57 6.53 5.04
N LEU A 92 0.05 5.52 4.36
CA LEU A 92 -1.09 4.73 4.84
C LEU A 92 -0.62 3.72 5.87
N SER A 93 -1.28 3.68 7.01
CA SER A 93 -1.13 2.60 7.99
C SER A 93 -2.35 1.67 8.05
N THR A 94 -3.46 2.08 7.45
CA THR A 94 -4.71 1.33 7.34
C THR A 94 -5.45 1.65 6.03
N ILE A 95 -6.39 0.80 5.66
CA ILE A 95 -7.38 1.04 4.60
C ILE A 95 -8.81 0.86 5.16
N PRO A 96 -9.82 1.56 4.61
CA PRO A 96 -11.21 1.48 5.07
C PRO A 96 -11.81 0.08 4.92
N GLU A 97 -12.79 -0.28 5.75
CA GLU A 97 -13.44 -1.60 5.70
C GLU A 97 -14.23 -1.79 4.40
N GLU A 98 -14.71 -0.70 3.81
CA GLU A 98 -15.44 -0.61 2.54
C GLU A 98 -14.60 -1.05 1.33
N ILE A 99 -13.27 -1.17 1.46
CA ILE A 99 -12.41 -1.65 0.37
C ILE A 99 -12.79 -3.08 -0.07
N LYS A 100 -13.35 -3.90 0.83
CA LYS A 100 -13.84 -5.25 0.51
C LYS A 100 -15.02 -5.25 -0.46
N ASP A 101 -15.73 -4.13 -0.57
CA ASP A 101 -16.91 -4.00 -1.42
C ASP A 101 -16.54 -3.72 -2.89
N LEU A 102 -15.25 -3.51 -3.18
CA LEU A 102 -14.73 -3.46 -4.54
C LEU A 102 -14.70 -4.85 -5.19
N LYS A 103 -15.88 -5.33 -5.61
CA LYS A 103 -16.06 -6.69 -6.14
C LYS A 103 -15.24 -6.95 -7.40
N GLU A 104 -14.98 -5.93 -8.22
CA GLU A 104 -14.20 -6.11 -9.45
C GLU A 104 -12.69 -6.00 -9.24
N LEU A 105 -12.23 -5.62 -8.04
CA LEU A 105 -10.82 -5.34 -7.79
C LEU A 105 -9.97 -6.61 -7.86
N LYS A 106 -9.01 -6.61 -8.78
CA LYS A 106 -8.07 -7.71 -9.04
C LYS A 106 -6.67 -7.39 -8.59
N ARG A 107 -6.27 -6.12 -8.62
CA ARG A 107 -4.92 -5.67 -8.26
C ARG A 107 -4.98 -4.51 -7.26
N LEU A 108 -4.33 -4.69 -6.13
CA LEU A 108 -4.17 -3.66 -5.10
C LEU A 108 -2.69 -3.48 -4.77
N ASP A 109 -2.18 -2.27 -4.94
CA ASP A 109 -0.81 -1.92 -4.58
C ASP A 109 -0.80 -0.98 -3.36
N LEU A 110 -0.25 -1.47 -2.25
CA LEU A 110 -0.02 -0.74 -0.99
C LEU A 110 1.48 -0.64 -0.68
N SER A 111 2.36 -0.83 -1.66
CA SER A 111 3.80 -0.77 -1.44
C SER A 111 4.27 0.62 -1.01
N HIS A 112 5.40 0.70 -0.30
CA HIS A 112 5.96 1.98 0.17
C HIS A 112 4.92 2.79 0.97
N ASN A 113 4.45 2.21 2.06
CA ASN A 113 3.52 2.82 3.01
C ASN A 113 3.98 2.52 4.45
N ASP A 114 3.14 2.82 5.44
CA ASP A 114 3.44 2.72 6.86
C ASP A 114 2.68 1.57 7.55
N PHE A 115 2.37 0.47 6.83
CA PHE A 115 1.66 -0.67 7.41
C PHE A 115 2.58 -1.44 8.38
N MET A 116 2.17 -1.52 9.65
CA MET A 116 2.85 -2.32 10.69
C MET A 116 2.22 -3.71 10.85
N GLU A 117 0.99 -3.87 10.37
CA GLU A 117 0.24 -5.13 10.39
C GLU A 117 -0.36 -5.40 9.01
N LEU A 118 -0.68 -6.67 8.73
CA LEU A 118 -1.45 -7.03 7.55
C LEU A 118 -2.81 -6.30 7.50
N PRO A 119 -3.19 -5.68 6.36
CA PRO A 119 -4.53 -5.13 6.19
C PRO A 119 -5.54 -6.26 6.00
N LYS A 120 -6.07 -6.78 7.11
CA LYS A 120 -6.99 -7.94 7.16
C LYS A 120 -8.18 -7.82 6.20
N VAL A 121 -8.65 -6.60 5.95
CA VAL A 121 -9.74 -6.34 5.02
C VAL A 121 -9.36 -6.59 3.55
N ALA A 122 -8.10 -6.40 3.14
CA ALA A 122 -7.66 -6.67 1.77
C ALA A 122 -7.84 -8.14 1.39
N PHE A 123 -7.62 -9.06 2.34
CA PHE A 123 -7.81 -10.50 2.15
C PHE A 123 -9.28 -10.92 2.06
N LYS A 124 -10.23 -10.02 2.38
CA LYS A 124 -11.67 -10.25 2.20
C LYS A 124 -12.18 -9.82 0.82
N ILE A 125 -11.36 -9.17 0.00
CA ILE A 125 -11.75 -8.71 -1.33
C ILE A 125 -11.95 -9.95 -2.23
N PRO A 126 -13.16 -10.18 -2.77
CA PRO A 126 -13.55 -11.48 -3.32
C PRO A 126 -12.76 -11.90 -4.56
N HIS A 127 -12.37 -10.94 -5.39
CA HIS A 127 -11.71 -11.19 -6.67
C HIS A 127 -10.27 -10.65 -6.72
N LEU A 128 -9.69 -10.30 -5.57
CA LEU A 128 -8.32 -9.81 -5.49
C LEU A 128 -7.34 -10.94 -5.83
N THR A 129 -6.55 -10.74 -6.88
CA THR A 129 -5.57 -11.72 -7.37
C THR A 129 -4.14 -11.32 -7.05
N PHE A 130 -3.86 -10.02 -6.94
CA PHE A 130 -2.55 -9.46 -6.66
C PHE A 130 -2.64 -8.45 -5.53
N LEU A 131 -1.80 -8.63 -4.51
CA LEU A 131 -1.62 -7.69 -3.41
C LEU A 131 -0.13 -7.40 -3.23
N SER A 132 0.25 -6.12 -3.27
CA SER A 132 1.60 -5.69 -2.89
C SER A 132 1.56 -4.94 -1.57
N LEU A 133 2.36 -5.41 -0.61
CA LEU A 133 2.70 -4.80 0.67
C LEU A 133 4.22 -4.56 0.76
N LYS A 134 4.91 -4.56 -0.38
CA LYS A 134 6.36 -4.35 -0.45
C LYS A 134 6.77 -3.06 0.26
N HIS A 135 7.90 -3.07 0.96
CA HIS A 135 8.46 -1.89 1.62
C HIS A 135 7.44 -1.24 2.59
N ASN A 136 7.03 -2.02 3.59
CA ASN A 136 6.24 -1.60 4.73
C ASN A 136 6.98 -1.98 6.03
N PHE A 137 6.32 -1.89 7.18
CA PHE A 137 6.90 -2.16 8.49
C PHE A 137 6.27 -3.40 9.15
N ILE A 138 5.85 -4.38 8.34
CA ILE A 138 5.19 -5.58 8.83
C ILE A 138 6.23 -6.53 9.44
N VAL A 139 6.07 -6.83 10.73
CA VAL A 139 6.98 -7.70 11.47
C VAL A 139 6.47 -9.13 11.53
N ASP A 140 5.19 -9.31 11.83
CA ASP A 140 4.58 -10.63 11.98
C ASP A 140 3.35 -10.80 11.09
N VAL A 141 3.07 -12.06 10.73
CA VAL A 141 2.12 -12.42 9.68
C VAL A 141 1.33 -13.63 10.14
N ASP A 142 0.02 -13.42 10.31
CA ASP A 142 -0.93 -14.51 10.51
C ASP A 142 -1.23 -15.19 9.16
N ILE A 143 -0.54 -16.32 8.92
CA ILE A 143 -0.65 -17.13 7.70
C ILE A 143 -2.08 -17.61 7.46
N SER A 144 -2.86 -17.82 8.52
CA SER A 144 -4.25 -18.26 8.39
C SER A 144 -5.09 -17.23 7.63
N LYS A 145 -4.80 -15.93 7.78
CA LYS A 145 -5.49 -14.86 7.06
C LYS A 145 -5.08 -14.79 5.61
N VAL A 146 -3.79 -14.98 5.33
CA VAL A 146 -3.26 -15.01 3.96
C VAL A 146 -3.88 -16.18 3.18
N GLN A 147 -3.98 -17.36 3.80
CA GLN A 147 -4.57 -18.55 3.18
C GLN A 147 -6.10 -18.52 3.11
N ALA A 148 -6.76 -17.70 3.92
CA ALA A 148 -8.21 -17.49 3.86
C ALA A 148 -8.64 -16.55 2.72
N ALA A 149 -7.69 -15.93 2.01
CA ALA A 149 -7.99 -15.07 0.88
C ALA A 149 -8.60 -15.90 -0.27
N PRO A 150 -9.79 -15.53 -0.78
CA PRO A 150 -10.56 -16.41 -1.65
C PRO A 150 -9.95 -16.59 -3.05
N SER A 151 -9.26 -15.57 -3.55
CA SER A 151 -8.81 -15.51 -4.95
C SER A 151 -7.35 -15.04 -5.11
N LEU A 152 -6.62 -14.82 -4.01
CA LEU A 152 -5.28 -14.25 -4.06
C LEU A 152 -4.29 -15.24 -4.69
N LYS A 153 -3.57 -14.80 -5.71
CA LYS A 153 -2.61 -15.61 -6.47
C LYS A 153 -1.18 -15.16 -6.26
N GLU A 154 -0.99 -13.87 -5.99
CA GLU A 154 0.32 -13.28 -5.79
C GLU A 154 0.28 -12.28 -4.63
N LEU A 155 1.23 -12.44 -3.71
CA LEU A 155 1.43 -11.59 -2.55
C LEU A 155 2.89 -11.15 -2.51
N ASN A 156 3.12 -9.85 -2.64
CA ASN A 156 4.44 -9.27 -2.46
C ASN A 156 4.57 -8.64 -1.07
N MET A 157 5.50 -9.14 -0.27
CA MET A 157 5.86 -8.64 1.06
C MET A 157 7.37 -8.40 1.19
N GLU A 158 8.07 -8.23 0.07
CA GLU A 158 9.48 -7.85 0.06
C GLU A 158 9.72 -6.58 0.89
N ASP A 159 10.93 -6.44 1.41
CA ASP A 159 11.40 -5.25 2.12
C ASP A 159 10.53 -4.88 3.34
N ASN A 160 10.00 -5.91 4.02
CA ASN A 160 9.39 -5.77 5.34
C ASN A 160 10.31 -6.37 6.41
N PRO A 161 10.33 -5.83 7.64
CA PRO A 161 11.12 -6.33 8.77
C PRO A 161 10.50 -7.60 9.37
N LEU A 162 10.22 -8.61 8.54
CA LEU A 162 9.56 -9.85 8.95
C LEU A 162 10.42 -10.63 9.96
N THR A 163 9.77 -11.25 10.95
CA THR A 163 10.46 -12.22 11.80
C THR A 163 10.89 -13.44 10.98
N LYS A 164 11.95 -14.12 11.43
CA LYS A 164 12.43 -15.39 10.83
C LYS A 164 11.31 -16.44 10.74
N THR A 165 10.46 -16.49 11.77
CA THR A 165 9.31 -17.41 11.82
C THR A 165 8.32 -17.10 10.70
N SER A 166 7.88 -15.84 10.56
CA SER A 166 6.93 -15.43 9.53
C SER A 166 7.50 -15.62 8.13
N TYR A 167 8.80 -15.32 7.93
CA TYR A 167 9.51 -15.56 6.66
C TYR A 167 9.48 -17.04 6.25
N ILE A 168 9.86 -17.95 7.16
CA ILE A 168 9.86 -19.40 6.88
C ILE A 168 8.44 -19.89 6.57
N GLN A 169 7.45 -19.46 7.35
CA GLN A 169 6.07 -19.86 7.14
C GLN A 169 5.49 -19.37 5.81
N LEU A 170 5.80 -18.13 5.41
CA LEU A 170 5.41 -17.57 4.12
C LEU A 170 6.07 -18.32 2.95
N ARG A 171 7.36 -18.65 3.07
CA ARG A 171 8.11 -19.45 2.08
C ARG A 171 7.63 -20.89 1.96
N ALA A 172 7.05 -21.43 3.03
CA ALA A 172 6.50 -22.78 3.05
C ALA A 172 5.13 -22.89 2.34
N ILE A 173 4.51 -21.76 1.96
CA ILE A 173 3.26 -21.79 1.19
C ILE A 173 3.56 -22.33 -0.22
N PRO A 174 2.85 -23.37 -0.68
CA PRO A 174 3.04 -23.92 -2.02
C PRO A 174 2.78 -22.86 -3.11
N SER A 175 3.69 -22.75 -4.08
CA SER A 175 3.63 -21.72 -5.13
C SER A 175 2.50 -21.90 -6.13
N ASP A 176 1.96 -23.12 -6.26
CA ASP A 176 0.74 -23.43 -7.00
C ASP A 176 -0.52 -22.86 -6.32
N LYS A 177 -0.46 -22.68 -4.99
CA LYS A 177 -1.53 -22.07 -4.19
C LYS A 177 -1.42 -20.55 -4.12
N LEU A 178 -0.23 -20.03 -3.85
CA LEU A 178 0.03 -18.60 -3.72
C LEU A 178 1.50 -18.31 -4.00
N LEU A 179 1.77 -17.44 -4.97
CA LEU A 179 3.11 -16.93 -5.22
C LEU A 179 3.44 -15.84 -4.19
N VAL A 180 4.39 -16.11 -3.31
CA VAL A 180 4.80 -15.18 -2.25
C VAL A 180 6.21 -14.66 -2.50
N HIS A 181 6.35 -13.34 -2.55
CA HIS A 181 7.64 -12.65 -2.61
C HIS A 181 7.97 -12.08 -1.22
N VAL A 182 9.10 -12.47 -0.66
CA VAL A 182 9.58 -12.00 0.65
C VAL A 182 11.09 -11.81 0.61
N THR A 183 11.58 -10.78 1.31
CA THR A 183 13.01 -10.56 1.51
C THR A 183 13.45 -11.37 2.73
N GLU A 184 14.61 -12.02 2.62
CA GLU A 184 15.20 -12.71 3.77
C GLU A 184 15.50 -11.71 4.90
N PRO A 185 15.08 -11.98 6.15
CA PRO A 185 15.40 -11.12 7.27
C PRO A 185 16.92 -11.00 7.42
N LYS A 186 17.41 -9.77 7.63
CA LYS A 186 18.82 -9.56 7.95
C LYS A 186 19.15 -10.29 9.26
N PRO A 187 20.33 -10.94 9.37
CA PRO A 187 20.79 -11.45 10.65
C PRO A 187 20.86 -10.29 11.66
N SER A 188 20.32 -10.50 12.85
CA SER A 188 20.48 -9.57 13.95
C SER A 188 21.94 -9.56 14.39
N ASP A 189 22.50 -8.36 14.62
CA ASP A 189 23.86 -8.20 15.17
C ASP A 189 24.00 -8.81 16.60
N ASP A 190 22.91 -9.31 17.19
CA ASP A 190 22.84 -9.95 18.51
C ASP A 190 23.04 -11.47 18.49
N ASP A 191 23.26 -12.10 17.32
CA ASP A 191 23.50 -13.55 17.22
C ASP A 191 25.00 -13.95 17.41
N ASP A 192 25.89 -12.99 17.71
CA ASP A 192 27.33 -13.23 17.87
C ASP A 192 27.83 -13.41 19.32
N ASP A 193 26.96 -13.28 20.35
CA ASP A 193 27.35 -13.51 21.74
C ASP A 193 26.86 -14.88 22.29
N ASP A 194 27.85 -15.72 22.61
CA ASP A 194 27.85 -16.87 23.52
C ASP A 194 27.22 -18.21 23.07
N PHE A 195 28.08 -19.12 22.59
CA PHE A 195 28.43 -20.36 23.33
C PHE A 195 29.70 -21.00 22.72
N ILE A 196 30.87 -20.41 22.96
CA ILE A 196 32.12 -21.20 22.90
C ILE A 196 32.16 -22.04 24.17
N VAL A 197 31.59 -23.24 24.12
CA VAL A 197 31.86 -24.29 25.10
C VAL A 197 33.30 -24.73 24.86
N ASN A 198 34.25 -24.10 25.54
CA ASN A 198 35.59 -24.64 25.65
C ASN A 198 35.49 -26.02 26.34
N PRO A 199 35.96 -27.11 25.74
CA PRO A 199 36.00 -28.39 26.42
C PRO A 199 36.91 -28.28 27.65
N PRO A 200 36.58 -28.98 28.76
CA PRO A 200 37.42 -28.96 29.94
C PRO A 200 38.80 -29.53 29.59
N ASN A 201 39.79 -28.66 29.74
CA ASN A 201 41.19 -29.03 29.64
C ASN A 201 41.55 -29.83 30.90
N SER A 202 41.73 -31.14 30.78
CA SER A 202 42.41 -31.93 31.81
C SER A 202 43.38 -32.89 31.15
N SER A 203 44.58 -32.38 30.92
CA SER A 203 45.81 -33.17 30.99
C SER A 203 46.06 -33.50 32.45
N VAL A 204 46.16 -34.80 32.76
CA VAL A 204 47.18 -35.53 33.58
C VAL A 204 46.57 -36.87 33.97
#